data_AF-L9KZ47-F1
#
_entry.id   AF-L9KZ47-F1
#
_cell.length_a   1.000
_cell.length_b   1.000
_cell.length_c   1.000
_cell.angle_alpha   90.00
_cell.angle_beta   90.00
_cell.angle_gamma   90.00
#
_symmetry.space_group_name_H-M   'P 1'
#
loop_
_entity.id
_entity.type
_entity.pdbx_description
1 polymer ?
#
loop_
_entity_poly.entity_id
_entity_poly.type
_entity_poly.pdbx_seq_one_letter_code
_entity_poly.pdbx_strand_id
1 'polypeptide(L)'
;MGVTVEVRQVYKYPFEQVVASFLRKYPNPMDKNVISVKIVEEKRDESTGVIYRKRIAICQNVVPEILRKGIRIMEMLLKEQCGAPLAE
;
A
#
# COMPACT_ATOMS: atom_id res chain seq x y z
N MET A 1 -8.88 22.98 0.19
CA MET A 1 -7.65 23.12 1.00
C MET A 1 -6.90 21.80 0.93
N GLY A 2 -5.67 21.79 0.41
CA GLY A 2 -4.81 20.60 0.38
C GLY A 2 -3.66 20.79 1.37
N VAL A 3 -3.32 19.75 2.12
CA VAL A 3 -2.13 19.73 2.97
C VAL A 3 -1.17 18.71 2.37
N THR A 4 0.06 19.12 2.11
CA THR A 4 1.11 18.25 1.57
C THR A 4 2.18 18.04 2.63
N VAL A 5 2.59 16.80 2.82
CA VAL A 5 3.67 16.41 3.75
C VAL A 5 4.71 15.62 2.97
N GLU A 6 5.97 16.03 3.03
CA GLU A 6 7.10 15.29 2.45
C GLU A 6 7.87 14.57 3.56
N VAL A 7 8.06 13.26 3.43
CA VAL A 7 8.83 12.44 4.36
C VAL A 7 9.91 11.70 3.58
N ARG A 8 11.15 11.74 4.07
CA ARG A 8 12.29 11.03 3.48
C ARG A 8 12.79 9.94 4.43
N GLN A 9 12.91 8.72 3.93
CA GLN A 9 13.42 7.58 4.68
C GLN A 9 14.44 6.81 3.83
N VAL A 10 15.61 6.51 4.42
CA VAL A 10 16.68 5.74 3.78
C VAL A 10 16.79 4.38 4.45
N TYR A 11 16.60 3.31 3.67
CA TYR A 11 16.74 1.93 4.14
C TYR A 11 18.18 1.46 3.98
N LYS A 12 18.68 0.68 4.95
CA LYS A 12 20.03 0.09 4.93
C LYS A 12 20.13 -1.22 4.12
N TYR A 13 19.06 -1.60 3.43
CA TYR A 13 18.92 -2.88 2.73
C TYR A 13 18.96 -2.66 1.21
N PRO A 14 19.38 -3.67 0.42
CA PRO A 14 19.41 -3.57 -1.03
C PRO A 14 18.01 -3.35 -1.62
N PHE A 15 17.98 -2.76 -2.83
CA PHE A 15 16.75 -2.32 -3.47
C PHE A 15 15.74 -3.46 -3.64
N GLU A 16 16.19 -4.61 -4.12
CA GLU A 16 15.39 -5.80 -4.39
C GLU A 16 14.69 -6.29 -3.12
N GLN A 17 15.41 -6.27 -2.00
CA GLN A 17 14.88 -6.65 -0.69
C GLN A 17 13.82 -5.66 -0.21
N VAL A 18 14.06 -4.35 -0.35
CA VAL A 18 13.10 -3.31 0.05
C VAL A 18 11.82 -3.42 -0.78
N VAL A 19 11.94 -3.62 -2.10
CA VAL A 19 10.79 -3.80 -3.00
C VAL A 19 10.02 -5.08 -2.65
N ALA A 20 10.72 -6.21 -2.43
CA ALA A 20 10.09 -7.45 -2.03
C ALA A 20 9.35 -7.32 -0.69
N SER A 21 9.95 -6.65 0.29
CA SER A 21 9.32 -6.33 1.57
C SER A 21 8.11 -5.43 1.40
N PHE A 22 8.15 -4.40 0.55
CA PHE A 22 7.00 -3.54 0.27
C PHE A 22 5.83 -4.32 -0.34
N LEU A 23 6.13 -5.29 -1.21
CA LEU A 23 5.11 -6.13 -1.84
C LEU A 23 4.47 -7.10 -0.85
N ARG A 24 5.21 -7.54 0.18
CA ARG A 24 4.79 -8.50 1.21
C ARG A 24 4.63 -7.87 2.61
N LYS A 25 4.48 -6.55 2.70
CA LYS A 25 4.47 -5.82 3.99
C LYS A 25 3.30 -6.16 4.90
N TYR A 26 2.29 -6.88 4.41
CA TYR A 26 1.12 -7.26 5.21
C TYR A 26 0.96 -8.79 5.25
N PRO A 27 0.51 -9.34 6.40
CA PRO A 27 0.20 -8.62 7.64
C PRO A 27 1.47 -8.21 8.42
N ASN A 28 1.42 -7.04 9.10
CA ASN A 28 2.52 -6.52 9.93
C ASN A 28 1.97 -5.93 11.24
N PRO A 29 2.58 -6.20 12.42
CA PRO A 29 2.14 -5.68 13.71
C PRO A 29 2.07 -4.15 13.82
N MET A 30 2.80 -3.41 12.99
CA MET A 30 2.72 -1.94 12.98
C MET A 30 1.45 -1.44 12.27
N ASP A 31 0.94 -2.21 11.30
CA ASP A 31 -0.18 -1.85 10.43
C ASP A 31 -1.40 -2.73 10.69
N LYS A 32 -1.85 -2.77 11.96
CA LYS A 32 -2.91 -3.66 12.44
C LYS A 32 -4.26 -3.49 11.74
N ASN A 33 -4.49 -2.31 11.16
CA ASN A 33 -5.76 -1.97 10.52
C ASN A 33 -5.86 -2.52 9.09
N VAL A 34 -4.79 -3.07 8.50
CA VAL A 34 -4.86 -3.67 7.17
C VAL A 34 -5.30 -5.12 7.30
N ILE A 35 -6.51 -5.41 6.83
CA ILE A 35 -7.15 -6.73 6.95
C ILE A 35 -6.66 -7.68 5.85
N SER A 36 -6.65 -7.21 4.60
CA SER A 36 -6.16 -7.99 3.47
C SER A 36 -5.76 -7.11 2.30
N VAL A 37 -4.94 -7.65 1.39
CA VAL A 37 -4.56 -7.00 0.15
C VAL A 37 -4.78 -7.95 -1.02
N LYS A 38 -5.47 -7.45 -2.04
CA LYS A 38 -5.76 -8.18 -3.28
C LYS A 38 -5.12 -7.47 -4.46
N ILE A 39 -4.39 -8.22 -5.30
CA ILE A 39 -3.91 -7.73 -6.58
C ILE A 39 -5.08 -7.75 -7.56
N VAL A 40 -5.36 -6.61 -8.18
CA VAL A 40 -6.46 -6.44 -9.14
C VAL A 40 -5.94 -6.56 -10.56
N GLU A 41 -4.79 -5.96 -10.84
CA GLU A 41 -4.13 -6.03 -12.14
C GLU A 41 -2.62 -6.16 -11.96
N GLU A 42 -2.01 -6.99 -12.80
CA GLU A 42 -0.56 -7.06 -12.97
C GLU A 42 -0.26 -6.98 -14.47
N LYS A 43 0.67 -6.11 -14.84
CA LYS A 43 1.13 -5.94 -16.23
C LYS A 43 2.65 -5.88 -16.24
N ARG A 44 3.28 -6.71 -17.05
CA ARG A 44 4.72 -6.66 -17.32
C ARG A 44 4.95 -5.90 -18.62
N ASP A 45 5.83 -4.93 -18.58
CA ASP A 45 6.28 -4.23 -19.77
C ASP A 45 7.51 -4.95 -20.32
N GLU A 46 7.40 -5.51 -21.54
CA GLU A 46 8.46 -6.30 -22.17
C GLU A 46 9.68 -5.46 -22.55
N SER A 47 9.50 -4.16 -22.80
CA SER A 47 10.57 -3.27 -23.24
C SER A 47 11.45 -2.81 -22.09
N THR A 48 10.86 -2.62 -20.91
CA THR A 48 11.55 -2.08 -19.73
C THR A 48 11.78 -3.12 -18.63
N GLY A 49 11.10 -4.27 -18.70
CA GLY A 49 11.11 -5.28 -17.65
C GLY A 49 10.36 -4.88 -16.37
N VAL A 50 9.70 -3.72 -16.35
CA VAL A 50 8.98 -3.21 -15.17
C VAL A 50 7.65 -3.94 -15.01
N ILE A 51 7.37 -4.35 -13.78
CA ILE A 51 6.09 -4.97 -13.42
C ILE A 51 5.23 -3.92 -12.70
N TYR A 52 4.13 -3.56 -13.35
CA TYR A 52 3.11 -2.67 -12.81
C TYR A 52 2.03 -3.48 -12.11
N ARG A 53 1.73 -3.12 -10.86
CA ARG A 53 0.69 -3.75 -10.04
C ARG A 53 -0.30 -2.72 -9.55
N LYS A 54 -1.59 -3.04 -9.69
CA LYS A 54 -2.68 -2.36 -8.99
C LYS A 54 -3.23 -3.29 -7.91
N ARG A 55 -3.35 -2.78 -6.69
CA ARG A 55 -3.81 -3.53 -5.53
C ARG A 55 -4.93 -2.78 -4.82
N ILE A 56 -5.81 -3.53 -4.19
CA ILE A 56 -6.80 -3.01 -3.25
C ILE A 56 -6.47 -3.59 -1.88
N ALA A 57 -6.23 -2.72 -0.90
CA ALA A 57 -6.15 -3.08 0.50
C ALA A 57 -7.51 -2.81 1.17
N ILE A 58 -8.00 -3.80 1.92
CA ILE A 58 -9.17 -3.66 2.78
C ILE A 58 -8.64 -3.31 4.17
N CYS A 59 -9.05 -2.15 4.68
CA CYS A 59 -8.59 -1.62 5.96
C CYS A 59 -9.77 -1.39 6.91
N GLN A 60 -9.56 -1.64 8.20
CA GLN A 60 -10.46 -1.19 9.25
C GLN A 60 -10.43 0.33 9.34
N ASN A 61 -11.61 0.95 9.27
CA ASN A 61 -11.73 2.40 9.32
C ASN A 61 -11.60 2.92 10.76
N VAL A 62 -10.71 3.88 10.98
CA VAL A 62 -10.50 4.52 12.28
C VAL A 62 -10.98 5.97 12.20
N VAL A 63 -12.28 6.17 12.43
CA VAL A 63 -12.87 7.51 12.47
C VAL A 63 -12.60 8.15 13.84
N PRO A 64 -12.01 9.36 13.90
CA PRO A 64 -11.88 10.13 15.14
C PRO A 64 -13.24 10.36 15.81
N GLU A 65 -13.29 10.32 17.14
CA GLU A 65 -14.55 10.36 17.89
C GLU A 65 -15.43 11.58 17.60
N ILE A 66 -14.79 12.72 17.36
CA ILE A 66 -15.46 14.00 17.03
C ILE A 66 -16.30 13.86 15.75
N LEU A 67 -15.91 12.97 14.83
CA LEU A 67 -16.57 12.73 13.54
C LEU A 67 -17.51 11.52 13.54
N ARG A 68 -17.61 10.76 14.65
CA ARG A 68 -18.41 9.52 14.71
C ARG A 68 -19.92 9.73 14.77
N LYS A 69 -20.42 10.96 14.98
CA LYS A 69 -21.86 11.23 15.06
C LYS A 69 -22.53 11.07 13.68
N GLY A 70 -22.93 9.83 13.37
CA GLY A 70 -23.73 9.48 12.18
C GLY A 70 -22.99 8.69 11.10
N ILE A 71 -21.66 8.56 11.18
CA ILE A 71 -20.85 7.83 10.18
C ILE A 71 -20.57 6.41 10.69
N ARG A 72 -21.22 5.40 10.08
CA ARG A 72 -21.02 3.98 10.38
C ARG A 72 -20.27 3.27 9.24
N ILE A 73 -19.09 3.76 8.89
CA ILE A 73 -18.22 3.09 7.91
C ILE A 73 -17.21 2.26 8.69
N MET A 74 -17.31 0.93 8.63
CA MET A 74 -16.41 0.03 9.35
C MET A 74 -15.15 -0.33 8.55
N GLU A 75 -15.25 -0.31 7.22
CA GLU A 75 -14.16 -0.73 6.32
C GLU A 75 -13.91 0.33 5.24
N MET A 76 -12.64 0.46 4.85
CA MET A 76 -12.17 1.35 3.79
C MET A 76 -11.39 0.54 2.75
N LEU A 77 -11.61 0.85 1.47
CA LEU A 77 -10.84 0.29 0.35
C LEU A 77 -9.78 1.28 -0.09
N LEU A 78 -8.51 0.92 0.08
CA LEU A 78 -7.36 1.70 -0.37
C LEU A 78 -6.82 1.13 -1.68
N LYS A 79 -6.81 1.94 -2.75
CA LYS A 79 -6.19 1.57 -4.03
C LYS A 79 -4.72 1.98 -4.02
N GLU A 80 -3.83 1.03 -4.25
CA GLU A 80 -2.40 1.26 -4.44
C GLU A 80 -2.00 0.90 -5.88
N GLN A 81 -1.15 1.73 -6.49
CA GLN A 81 -0.51 1.43 -7.77
C GLN A 81 1.00 1.61 -7.62
N CYS A 82 1.76 0.60 -8.06
CA CYS A 82 3.23 0.64 -8.01
C CYS A 82 3.82 0.00 -9.27
N GLY A 83 5.05 0.42 -9.61
CA GLY A 83 5.86 -0.20 -10.66
C GLY A 83 7.28 -0.38 -10.16
N ALA A 84 7.83 -1.58 -10.30
CA ALA A 84 9.22 -1.87 -9.97
C ALA A 84 9.82 -2.90 -10.94
N PRO A 85 11.11 -2.79 -11.29
CA PRO A 85 11.84 -3.89 -11.90
C PRO A 85 12.05 -4.95 -10.82
N LEU A 86 11.43 -6.12 -11.00
CA LEU A 86 11.76 -7.28 -10.17
C LEU A 86 12.92 -8.00 -10.84
N ALA A 87 14.05 -8.12 -10.15
CA ALA A 87 15.02 -9.15 -10.46
C ALA A 87 14.41 -10.48 -10.00
N GLU A 88 14.37 -11.48 -10.91
CA GLU A 88 14.09 -12.87 -10.55
C GLU A 88 15.17 -13.43 -9.64
#